data_AF-A0AAF0IST7-F1
#
_entry.id   AF-A0AAF0IST7-F1
#
_cell.length_a   1.000
_cell.length_b   1.000
_cell.length_c   1.000
_cell.angle_alpha   90.00
_cell.angle_beta   90.00
_cell.angle_gamma   90.00
#
_symmetry.space_group_name_H-M   'P 1'
#
loop_
_entity.id
_entity.type
_entity.pdbx_description
1 polymer ?
#
loop_
_entity_poly.entity_id
_entity_poly.type
_entity_poly.pdbx_seq_one_letter_code
_entity_poly.pdbx_strand_id
1 'polypeptide(L)'
;MSGGSRQGLQSTLLRLCVLCATSLQAVHPSQAPQEIVDNDAAQQDGSKLAEQIHHDILALFQKVTKETTGLSLAMRPPKGTVQDTDEPLTGLDDHSVNAASALLQSLATDIVPKLVFLANLAQKNQAVWTLTEAAANDESVKEAQKMGAQVVYGEGAKGEKAVSASVGRFFAAEIARAVSDVVELVAQLCQSFMDVRTRAVLERAQARREGAAPKKSVAPAPSRAASLSLTKRLWSLCDGLAGQGETSPHIARLPRSNKEAVAKVWKQSQLMMEDGIEEMQETITGEEPEEEDDDELGAQWSKSVKLSDDERRMAQSVLTLLQRGMSLQKDVLKALYKGSESTLDYDEVGVAISELSEAQDNLVAATLYGEGAAEDELGDDAPEEEDDATEEDQEALEGTVDGVHEAANEYLSVCRQLAGFPRESIPLASTEEAHRAVLTSFL
;
A
#
# COMPACT_ATOMS: atom_id res chain seq x y z
N MET A 1 -25.04 -40.65 -12.87
CA MET A 1 -23.83 -40.27 -13.65
C MET A 1 -23.30 -38.87 -13.30
N SER A 2 -23.80 -38.18 -12.24
CA SER A 2 -23.42 -36.80 -11.88
C SER A 2 -22.14 -36.64 -11.04
N GLY A 3 -21.49 -37.73 -10.63
CA GLY A 3 -20.28 -37.66 -9.80
C GLY A 3 -19.03 -37.17 -10.54
N GLY A 4 -18.92 -37.47 -11.84
CA GLY A 4 -17.75 -37.11 -12.65
C GLY A 4 -17.67 -35.62 -13.01
N SER A 5 -18.80 -34.99 -13.33
CA SER A 5 -18.89 -33.56 -13.65
C SER A 5 -18.56 -32.69 -12.43
N ARG A 6 -19.07 -33.06 -11.25
CA ARG A 6 -18.79 -32.37 -9.98
C ARG A 6 -17.34 -32.51 -9.52
N GLN A 7 -16.74 -33.68 -9.68
CA GLN A 7 -15.30 -33.87 -9.41
C GLN A 7 -14.43 -33.05 -10.37
N GLY A 8 -14.83 -32.95 -11.65
CA GLY A 8 -14.18 -32.07 -12.62
C GLY A 8 -14.19 -30.61 -12.18
N LEU A 9 -15.35 -30.11 -11.73
CA LEU A 9 -15.49 -28.73 -11.22
C LEU A 9 -14.60 -28.47 -10.00
N GLN A 10 -14.55 -29.37 -9.01
CA GLN A 10 -13.65 -29.26 -7.85
C GLN A 10 -12.17 -29.23 -8.28
N SER A 11 -11.78 -30.03 -9.28
CA SER A 11 -10.42 -29.97 -9.84
C SER A 11 -10.12 -28.62 -10.50
N THR A 12 -11.09 -28.01 -11.20
CA THR A 12 -10.90 -26.70 -11.84
C THR A 12 -10.78 -25.59 -10.79
N LEU A 13 -11.62 -25.61 -9.76
CA LEU A 13 -11.54 -24.70 -8.61
C LEU A 13 -10.15 -24.77 -7.95
N LEU A 14 -9.65 -25.99 -7.70
CA LEU A 14 -8.33 -26.19 -7.08
C LEU A 14 -7.21 -25.63 -7.95
N ARG A 15 -7.22 -25.90 -9.26
CA ARG A 15 -6.22 -25.38 -10.21
C ARG A 15 -6.23 -23.85 -10.24
N LEU A 16 -7.40 -23.22 -10.24
CA LEU A 16 -7.51 -21.76 -10.24
C LEU A 16 -6.99 -21.17 -8.93
N CYS A 17 -7.31 -21.75 -7.77
CA CYS A 17 -6.74 -21.27 -6.49
C CYS A 17 -5.21 -21.39 -6.45
N VAL A 18 -4.65 -22.49 -6.95
CA VAL A 18 -3.19 -22.64 -7.08
C VAL A 18 -2.62 -21.60 -8.03
N LEU A 19 -3.28 -21.36 -9.17
CA LEU A 19 -2.87 -20.33 -10.12
C LEU A 19 -2.88 -18.94 -9.47
N CYS A 20 -3.98 -18.53 -8.83
CA CYS A 20 -4.07 -17.27 -8.10
C CYS A 20 -2.96 -17.13 -7.06
N ALA A 21 -2.67 -18.20 -6.32
CA ALA A 21 -1.58 -18.17 -5.36
C ALA A 21 -0.21 -17.98 -6.06
N THR A 22 0.05 -18.65 -7.19
CA THR A 22 1.26 -18.45 -8.04
C THR A 22 1.35 -17.05 -8.61
N SER A 23 0.24 -16.51 -9.07
CA SER A 23 0.08 -15.15 -9.56
C SER A 23 0.43 -14.11 -8.50
N LEU A 24 -0.08 -14.26 -7.27
CA LEU A 24 0.23 -13.32 -6.17
C LEU A 24 1.71 -13.29 -5.81
N GLN A 25 2.40 -14.44 -5.84
CA GLN A 25 3.86 -14.45 -5.66
C GLN A 25 4.60 -13.82 -6.84
N ALA A 26 4.12 -14.02 -8.07
CA ALA A 26 4.75 -13.47 -9.27
C ALA A 26 4.64 -11.95 -9.38
N VAL A 27 3.59 -11.35 -8.79
CA VAL A 27 3.39 -9.89 -8.71
C VAL A 27 4.11 -9.29 -7.49
N HIS A 28 4.63 -10.13 -6.59
CA HIS A 28 5.31 -9.62 -5.40
C HIS A 28 6.60 -8.87 -5.79
N PRO A 29 6.86 -7.66 -5.24
CA PRO A 29 8.01 -6.85 -5.62
C PRO A 29 9.38 -7.53 -5.45
N SER A 30 9.49 -8.54 -4.57
CA SER A 30 10.73 -9.30 -4.40
C SER A 30 11.01 -10.34 -5.49
N GLN A 31 10.06 -10.60 -6.38
CA GLN A 31 10.16 -11.61 -7.45
C GLN A 31 10.13 -10.97 -8.84
N ALA A 32 9.44 -9.85 -8.99
CA ALA A 32 9.31 -9.17 -10.27
C ALA A 32 10.47 -8.18 -10.51
N PRO A 33 10.99 -8.09 -11.75
CA PRO A 33 11.91 -7.02 -12.12
C PRO A 33 11.26 -5.66 -11.88
N GLN A 34 12.02 -4.76 -11.27
CA GLN A 34 11.56 -3.44 -10.82
C GLN A 34 12.12 -2.30 -11.66
N GLU A 35 12.90 -2.61 -12.68
CA GLU A 35 13.52 -1.63 -13.54
C GLU A 35 13.99 -2.26 -14.86
N ILE A 36 14.21 -1.40 -15.84
CA ILE A 36 14.83 -1.74 -17.12
C ILE A 36 16.06 -0.86 -17.31
N VAL A 37 17.16 -1.48 -17.75
CA VAL A 37 18.34 -0.75 -18.21
C VAL A 37 18.53 -1.06 -19.69
N ASP A 38 18.03 -0.18 -20.54
CA ASP A 38 17.97 -0.41 -21.98
C ASP A 38 17.73 0.91 -22.75
N ASN A 39 18.57 1.17 -23.74
CA ASN A 39 18.50 2.41 -24.53
C ASN A 39 17.27 2.48 -25.44
N ASP A 40 16.77 1.35 -25.95
CA ASP A 40 15.58 1.32 -26.79
C ASP A 40 14.32 1.51 -25.93
N ALA A 41 14.29 0.92 -24.74
CA ALA A 41 13.24 1.17 -23.75
C ALA A 41 13.20 2.65 -23.32
N ALA A 42 14.37 3.27 -23.14
CA ALA A 42 14.48 4.69 -22.79
C ALA A 42 13.91 5.66 -23.86
N GLN A 43 13.72 5.20 -25.10
CA GLN A 43 13.07 5.99 -26.16
C GLN A 43 11.54 5.83 -26.20
N GLN A 44 10.98 4.93 -25.39
CA GLN A 44 9.55 4.70 -25.34
C GLN A 44 8.82 5.81 -24.57
N ASP A 45 7.51 5.83 -24.73
CA ASP A 45 6.62 6.79 -24.08
C ASP A 45 5.91 6.11 -22.90
N GLY A 46 6.44 6.34 -21.70
CA GLY A 46 5.92 5.76 -20.47
C GLY A 46 4.49 6.18 -20.17
N SER A 47 4.10 7.40 -20.59
CA SER A 47 2.74 7.90 -20.40
C SER A 47 1.71 7.11 -21.23
N LYS A 48 2.03 6.83 -22.50
CA LYS A 48 1.19 5.98 -23.36
C LYS A 48 1.10 4.55 -22.84
N LEU A 49 2.20 4.00 -22.33
CA LEU A 49 2.21 2.68 -21.73
C LEU A 49 1.32 2.64 -20.48
N ALA A 50 1.42 3.64 -19.60
CA ALA A 50 0.57 3.75 -18.41
C ALA A 50 -0.92 3.85 -18.78
N GLU A 51 -1.28 4.67 -19.78
CA GLU A 51 -2.65 4.78 -20.29
C GLU A 51 -3.18 3.45 -20.84
N GLN A 52 -2.36 2.72 -21.60
CA GLN A 52 -2.72 1.41 -22.13
C GLN A 52 -2.94 0.40 -21.01
N ILE A 53 -2.00 0.30 -20.06
CA ILE A 53 -2.12 -0.59 -18.89
C ILE A 53 -3.40 -0.28 -18.12
N HIS A 54 -3.66 1.01 -17.83
CA HIS A 54 -4.87 1.44 -17.13
C HIS A 54 -6.14 1.03 -17.89
N HIS A 55 -6.21 1.26 -19.21
CA HIS A 55 -7.36 0.88 -20.02
C HIS A 55 -7.59 -0.65 -20.02
N ASP A 56 -6.54 -1.43 -20.27
CA ASP A 56 -6.61 -2.88 -20.37
C ASP A 56 -6.98 -3.53 -19.03
N ILE A 57 -6.48 -2.99 -17.90
CA ILE A 57 -6.84 -3.46 -16.57
C ILE A 57 -8.31 -3.21 -16.27
N LEU A 58 -8.83 -2.01 -16.54
CA LEU A 58 -10.25 -1.72 -16.31
C LEU A 58 -11.16 -2.63 -17.16
N ALA A 59 -10.78 -2.89 -18.42
CA ALA A 59 -11.49 -3.84 -19.27
C ALA A 59 -11.47 -5.26 -18.69
N LEU A 60 -10.34 -5.69 -18.11
CA LEU A 60 -10.25 -6.98 -17.41
C LEU A 60 -11.08 -7.00 -16.13
N PHE A 61 -11.12 -5.94 -15.33
CA PHE A 61 -11.97 -5.85 -14.14
C PHE A 61 -13.47 -5.97 -14.49
N GLN A 62 -13.91 -5.37 -15.59
CA GLN A 62 -15.28 -5.56 -16.10
C GLN A 62 -15.55 -7.01 -16.52
N LYS A 63 -14.56 -7.70 -17.09
CA LYS A 63 -14.69 -9.13 -17.39
C LYS A 63 -14.73 -9.96 -16.11
N VAL A 64 -13.91 -9.64 -15.11
CA VAL A 64 -13.94 -10.29 -13.80
C VAL A 64 -15.34 -10.18 -13.19
N THR A 65 -15.92 -8.98 -13.12
CA THR A 65 -17.27 -8.80 -12.53
C THR A 65 -18.33 -9.56 -13.31
N LYS A 66 -18.25 -9.59 -14.64
CA LYS A 66 -19.17 -10.38 -15.48
C LYS A 66 -19.05 -11.88 -15.23
N GLU A 67 -17.84 -12.42 -15.20
CA GLU A 67 -17.61 -13.86 -15.04
C GLU A 67 -17.92 -14.36 -13.65
N THR A 68 -17.61 -13.58 -12.60
CA THR A 68 -17.92 -13.96 -11.22
C THR A 68 -19.41 -13.81 -10.90
N THR A 69 -20.10 -12.82 -11.51
CA THR A 69 -21.57 -12.76 -11.47
C THR A 69 -22.18 -13.96 -12.17
N GLY A 70 -21.68 -14.30 -13.36
CA GLY A 70 -22.10 -15.49 -14.10
C GLY A 70 -21.87 -16.78 -13.29
N LEU A 71 -20.74 -16.86 -12.58
CA LEU A 71 -20.39 -18.00 -11.73
C LEU A 71 -21.37 -18.12 -10.57
N SER A 72 -21.64 -17.02 -9.85
CA SER A 72 -22.61 -17.02 -8.76
C SER A 72 -24.03 -17.36 -9.20
N LEU A 73 -24.42 -17.00 -10.43
CA LEU A 73 -25.68 -17.43 -11.02
C LEU A 73 -25.68 -18.92 -11.40
N ALA A 74 -24.60 -19.42 -12.02
CA ALA A 74 -24.46 -20.82 -12.39
C ALA A 74 -24.45 -21.74 -11.14
N MET A 75 -23.86 -21.27 -10.05
CA MET A 75 -23.75 -22.00 -8.78
C MET A 75 -25.01 -21.87 -7.89
N ARG A 76 -26.11 -21.31 -8.42
CA ARG A 76 -27.39 -21.21 -7.71
C ARG A 76 -28.27 -22.45 -7.96
N PRO A 77 -28.69 -23.18 -6.92
CA PRO A 77 -29.62 -24.30 -7.09
C PRO A 77 -31.06 -23.82 -7.39
N PRO A 78 -31.93 -24.70 -7.91
CA PRO A 78 -33.34 -24.41 -8.09
C PRO A 78 -34.03 -24.02 -6.76
N LYS A 79 -34.98 -23.08 -6.80
CA LYS A 79 -35.67 -22.59 -5.58
C LYS A 79 -36.31 -23.75 -4.80
N GLY A 80 -36.05 -23.82 -3.49
CA GLY A 80 -36.68 -24.77 -2.56
C GLY A 80 -36.04 -26.15 -2.48
N THR A 81 -34.87 -26.37 -3.11
CA THR A 81 -34.24 -27.70 -3.18
C THR A 81 -33.13 -27.94 -2.15
N VAL A 82 -32.61 -26.90 -1.48
CA VAL A 82 -31.39 -27.00 -0.66
C VAL A 82 -31.43 -26.00 0.50
N GLN A 83 -30.96 -26.40 1.69
CA GLN A 83 -30.75 -25.51 2.85
C GLN A 83 -29.40 -24.77 2.74
N ASP A 84 -29.22 -23.68 3.49
CA ASP A 84 -27.98 -22.89 3.48
C ASP A 84 -26.80 -23.60 4.16
N THR A 85 -27.06 -24.65 4.95
CA THR A 85 -26.06 -25.50 5.62
C THR A 85 -25.55 -26.65 4.76
N ASP A 86 -26.16 -26.91 3.62
CA ASP A 86 -25.77 -27.99 2.72
C ASP A 86 -24.49 -27.63 1.95
N GLU A 87 -23.75 -28.64 1.47
CA GLU A 87 -22.52 -28.42 0.70
C GLU A 87 -22.77 -27.47 -0.50
N PRO A 88 -21.81 -26.61 -0.86
CA PRO A 88 -22.00 -25.54 -1.85
C PRO A 88 -22.55 -26.00 -3.20
N LEU A 89 -22.20 -27.22 -3.62
CA LEU A 89 -22.58 -27.80 -4.91
C LEU A 89 -23.86 -28.66 -4.88
N THR A 90 -24.51 -28.78 -3.72
CA THR A 90 -25.73 -29.57 -3.56
C THR A 90 -26.85 -28.96 -4.39
N GLY A 91 -27.60 -29.81 -5.10
CA GLY A 91 -28.75 -29.39 -5.92
C GLY A 91 -28.43 -28.78 -7.29
N LEU A 92 -27.15 -28.70 -7.70
CA LEU A 92 -26.77 -28.23 -9.04
C LEU A 92 -27.00 -29.30 -10.12
N ASP A 93 -27.58 -28.87 -11.25
CA ASP A 93 -27.72 -29.68 -12.46
C ASP A 93 -26.44 -29.65 -13.31
N ASP A 94 -26.34 -30.58 -14.28
CA ASP A 94 -25.13 -30.69 -15.11
C ASP A 94 -24.93 -29.46 -16.01
N HIS A 95 -26.00 -28.72 -16.36
CA HIS A 95 -25.89 -27.50 -17.14
C HIS A 95 -25.20 -26.38 -16.35
N SER A 96 -25.63 -26.15 -15.11
CA SER A 96 -24.97 -25.24 -14.17
C SER A 96 -23.51 -25.60 -13.92
N VAL A 97 -23.22 -26.90 -13.71
CA VAL A 97 -21.83 -27.37 -13.49
C VAL A 97 -20.94 -27.10 -14.70
N ASN A 98 -21.45 -27.33 -15.91
CA ASN A 98 -20.70 -27.06 -17.15
C ASN A 98 -20.51 -25.56 -17.38
N ALA A 99 -21.53 -24.73 -17.13
CA ALA A 99 -21.43 -23.29 -17.23
C ALA A 99 -20.41 -22.71 -16.23
N ALA A 100 -20.46 -23.14 -14.97
CA ALA A 100 -19.49 -22.77 -13.95
C ALA A 100 -18.06 -23.17 -14.34
N SER A 101 -17.88 -24.39 -14.86
CA SER A 101 -16.57 -24.88 -15.31
C SER A 101 -16.00 -24.02 -16.45
N ALA A 102 -16.82 -23.61 -17.41
CA ALA A 102 -16.39 -22.74 -18.52
C ALA A 102 -15.97 -21.34 -18.04
N LEU A 103 -16.71 -20.76 -17.09
CA LEU A 103 -16.38 -19.46 -16.49
C LEU A 103 -15.07 -19.53 -15.69
N LEU A 104 -14.88 -20.57 -14.87
CA LEU A 104 -13.64 -20.78 -14.13
C LEU A 104 -12.44 -21.00 -15.07
N GLN A 105 -12.65 -21.70 -16.19
CA GLN A 105 -11.61 -21.88 -17.19
C GLN A 105 -11.22 -20.56 -17.84
N SER A 106 -12.20 -19.69 -18.16
CA SER A 106 -11.95 -18.35 -18.70
C SER A 106 -11.12 -17.49 -17.73
N LEU A 107 -11.49 -17.48 -16.45
CA LEU A 107 -10.70 -16.86 -15.38
C LEU A 107 -9.25 -17.38 -15.36
N ALA A 108 -9.08 -18.71 -15.45
CA ALA A 108 -7.77 -19.36 -15.34
C ALA A 108 -6.87 -19.16 -16.56
N THR A 109 -7.41 -19.12 -17.78
CA THR A 109 -6.60 -19.09 -19.01
C THR A 109 -6.49 -17.74 -19.67
N ASP A 110 -7.43 -16.82 -19.39
CA ASP A 110 -7.46 -15.49 -20.02
C ASP A 110 -7.26 -14.38 -18.99
N ILE A 111 -8.15 -14.29 -18.01
CA ILE A 111 -8.26 -13.09 -17.17
C ILE A 111 -7.13 -12.97 -16.15
N VAL A 112 -6.95 -13.96 -15.28
CA VAL A 112 -5.94 -13.91 -14.20
C VAL A 112 -4.52 -13.78 -14.79
N PRO A 113 -4.12 -14.56 -15.82
CA PRO A 113 -2.79 -14.40 -16.43
C PRO A 113 -2.56 -13.00 -17.02
N LYS A 114 -3.57 -12.40 -17.67
CA LYS A 114 -3.45 -11.06 -18.25
C LYS A 114 -3.35 -9.96 -17.19
N LEU A 115 -4.12 -10.07 -16.10
CA LEU A 115 -4.01 -9.13 -14.98
C LEU A 115 -2.59 -9.14 -14.39
N VAL A 116 -2.04 -10.33 -14.16
CA VAL A 116 -0.67 -10.52 -13.64
C VAL A 116 0.37 -9.99 -14.60
N PHE A 117 0.20 -10.26 -15.91
CA PHE A 117 1.09 -9.74 -16.93
C PHE A 117 1.13 -8.20 -16.92
N LEU A 118 -0.03 -7.53 -16.84
CA LEU A 118 -0.09 -6.08 -16.81
C LEU A 118 0.51 -5.50 -15.53
N ALA A 119 0.32 -6.15 -14.38
CA ALA A 119 0.98 -5.75 -13.13
C ALA A 119 2.51 -5.86 -13.22
N ASN A 120 3.02 -6.98 -13.73
CA ASN A 120 4.46 -7.18 -13.92
C ASN A 120 5.03 -6.26 -15.01
N LEU A 121 4.25 -5.93 -16.03
CA LEU A 121 4.63 -4.95 -17.04
C LEU A 121 4.77 -3.55 -16.44
N ALA A 122 3.84 -3.14 -15.57
CA ALA A 122 3.93 -1.87 -14.84
C ALA A 122 5.15 -1.85 -13.92
N GLN A 123 5.37 -2.89 -13.11
CA GLN A 123 6.52 -2.99 -12.21
C GLN A 123 7.85 -2.97 -12.95
N LYS A 124 7.97 -3.73 -14.04
CA LYS A 124 9.19 -3.76 -14.85
C LYS A 124 9.54 -2.38 -15.41
N ASN A 125 8.54 -1.63 -15.87
CA ASN A 125 8.74 -0.30 -16.47
C ASN A 125 8.63 0.85 -15.46
N GLN A 126 8.57 0.57 -14.15
CA GLN A 126 8.39 1.64 -13.16
C GLN A 126 9.58 2.61 -13.16
N ALA A 127 10.80 2.11 -13.43
CA ALA A 127 12.00 2.90 -13.65
C ALA A 127 12.75 2.38 -14.88
N VAL A 128 13.00 3.27 -15.85
CA VAL A 128 13.75 2.97 -17.06
C VAL A 128 15.03 3.79 -17.04
N TRP A 129 16.16 3.12 -17.26
CA TRP A 129 17.48 3.70 -17.28
C TRP A 129 18.12 3.51 -18.65
N THR A 130 18.86 4.51 -19.11
CA THR A 130 19.78 4.35 -20.23
C THR A 130 20.97 3.49 -19.82
N LEU A 131 21.69 2.92 -20.79
CA LEU A 131 22.96 2.24 -20.54
C LEU A 131 24.09 3.27 -20.49
N THR A 132 25.06 3.05 -19.61
CA THR A 132 26.33 3.81 -19.68
C THR A 132 27.05 3.54 -21.01
N GLU A 133 27.87 4.48 -21.47
CA GLU A 133 28.65 4.30 -22.71
C GLU A 133 29.55 3.06 -22.66
N ALA A 134 30.08 2.73 -21.48
CA ALA A 134 30.91 1.55 -21.26
C ALA A 134 30.09 0.25 -21.45
N ALA A 135 28.90 0.17 -20.84
CA ALA A 135 28.04 -1.01 -20.96
C ALA A 135 27.43 -1.15 -22.36
N ALA A 136 27.04 -0.04 -23.00
CA ALA A 136 26.47 -0.04 -24.34
C ALA A 136 27.46 -0.50 -25.42
N ASN A 137 28.76 -0.27 -25.21
CA ASN A 137 29.83 -0.65 -26.13
C ASN A 137 30.54 -1.95 -25.75
N ASP A 138 30.07 -2.68 -24.73
CA ASP A 138 30.68 -3.95 -24.32
C ASP A 138 30.46 -5.03 -25.40
N GLU A 139 31.56 -5.48 -26.01
CA GLU A 139 31.52 -6.49 -27.06
C GLU A 139 31.03 -7.86 -26.54
N SER A 140 31.23 -8.18 -25.26
CA SER A 140 30.75 -9.42 -24.66
C SER A 140 29.22 -9.45 -24.55
N VAL A 141 28.61 -8.31 -24.26
CA VAL A 141 27.15 -8.13 -24.22
C VAL A 141 26.56 -8.30 -25.63
N LYS A 142 27.18 -7.68 -26.64
CA LYS A 142 26.74 -7.83 -28.04
C LYS A 142 26.86 -9.26 -28.53
N GLU A 143 27.92 -9.98 -28.14
CA GLU A 143 28.10 -11.39 -28.48
C GLU A 143 27.08 -12.28 -27.76
N ALA A 144 26.82 -12.05 -26.48
CA ALA A 144 25.79 -12.75 -25.71
C ALA A 144 24.39 -12.59 -26.33
N GLN A 145 24.03 -11.36 -26.72
CA GLN A 145 22.76 -11.09 -27.41
C GLN A 145 22.67 -11.82 -28.76
N LYS A 146 23.76 -11.86 -29.55
CA LYS A 146 23.81 -12.64 -30.81
C LYS A 146 23.63 -14.14 -30.58
N MET A 147 24.07 -14.65 -29.45
CA MET A 147 23.85 -16.05 -29.04
C MET A 147 22.45 -16.31 -28.46
N GLY A 148 21.59 -15.28 -28.36
CA GLY A 148 20.23 -15.39 -27.83
C GLY A 148 20.13 -15.35 -26.31
N ALA A 149 21.19 -14.92 -25.61
CA ALA A 149 21.16 -14.77 -24.16
C ALA A 149 20.34 -13.54 -23.75
N GLN A 150 19.59 -13.68 -22.66
CA GLN A 150 18.96 -12.54 -21.99
C GLN A 150 19.98 -11.89 -21.06
N VAL A 151 20.35 -10.64 -21.36
CA VAL A 151 21.32 -9.88 -20.56
C VAL A 151 20.59 -9.18 -19.41
N VAL A 152 21.17 -9.26 -18.22
CA VAL A 152 20.72 -8.53 -17.03
C VAL A 152 21.85 -7.62 -16.61
N TYR A 153 21.59 -6.31 -16.59
CA TYR A 153 22.56 -5.30 -16.23
C TYR A 153 22.51 -5.04 -14.72
N GLY A 154 23.68 -4.90 -14.09
CA GLY A 154 23.80 -4.48 -12.69
C GLY A 154 23.89 -2.96 -12.57
N GLU A 155 24.01 -2.47 -11.32
CA GLU A 155 24.02 -1.04 -10.98
C GLU A 155 25.02 -0.21 -11.78
N GLY A 156 26.25 -0.71 -11.97
CA GLY A 156 27.31 0.01 -12.69
C GLY A 156 27.07 0.20 -14.19
N ALA A 157 26.03 -0.42 -14.76
CA ALA A 157 25.65 -0.25 -16.15
C ALA A 157 24.50 0.77 -16.34
N LYS A 158 23.90 1.27 -15.25
CA LYS A 158 22.85 2.29 -15.29
C LYS A 158 23.43 3.67 -15.61
N GLY A 159 22.93 4.27 -16.69
CA GLY A 159 23.14 5.66 -17.04
C GLY A 159 22.09 6.58 -16.41
N GLU A 160 21.64 7.59 -17.15
CA GLU A 160 20.60 8.52 -16.72
C GLU A 160 19.21 7.85 -16.71
N LYS A 161 18.37 8.21 -15.73
CA LYS A 161 16.97 7.78 -15.66
C LYS A 161 16.16 8.44 -16.78
N ALA A 162 15.55 7.63 -17.62
CA ALA A 162 14.61 8.08 -18.65
C ALA A 162 13.22 8.28 -18.02
N VAL A 163 13.02 9.43 -17.36
CA VAL A 163 11.76 9.78 -16.68
C VAL A 163 10.55 9.70 -17.63
N SER A 164 10.70 10.17 -18.87
CA SER A 164 9.63 10.14 -19.89
C SER A 164 9.24 8.73 -20.36
N ALA A 165 10.14 7.76 -20.22
CA ALA A 165 9.91 6.36 -20.59
C ALA A 165 9.38 5.52 -19.40
N SER A 166 9.54 6.03 -18.18
CA SER A 166 9.15 5.35 -16.95
C SER A 166 7.64 5.50 -16.71
N VAL A 167 6.96 4.42 -16.29
CA VAL A 167 5.55 4.51 -15.86
C VAL A 167 5.41 5.00 -14.42
N GLY A 168 6.49 4.92 -13.63
CA GLY A 168 6.59 5.38 -12.26
C GLY A 168 6.23 4.34 -11.21
N ARG A 169 6.93 4.40 -10.07
CA ARG A 169 6.84 3.48 -8.93
C ARG A 169 5.46 3.49 -8.27
N PHE A 170 4.89 4.66 -8.03
CA PHE A 170 3.60 4.77 -7.34
C PHE A 170 2.45 4.25 -8.20
N PHE A 171 2.48 4.54 -9.50
CA PHE A 171 1.54 3.95 -10.45
C PHE A 171 1.67 2.41 -10.46
N ALA A 172 2.88 1.88 -10.64
CA ALA A 172 3.11 0.44 -10.69
C ALA A 172 2.69 -0.27 -9.38
N ALA A 173 2.93 0.34 -8.22
CA ALA A 173 2.51 -0.16 -6.92
C ALA A 173 0.97 -0.22 -6.79
N GLU A 174 0.26 0.83 -7.20
CA GLU A 174 -1.22 0.85 -7.20
C GLU A 174 -1.81 -0.21 -8.15
N ILE A 175 -1.21 -0.38 -9.34
CA ILE A 175 -1.61 -1.46 -10.27
C ILE A 175 -1.41 -2.84 -9.62
N ALA A 176 -0.24 -3.08 -9.05
CA ALA A 176 0.10 -4.37 -8.45
C ALA A 176 -0.80 -4.70 -7.25
N ARG A 177 -1.09 -3.71 -6.40
CA ARG A 177 -2.02 -3.83 -5.28
C ARG A 177 -3.43 -4.16 -5.76
N ALA A 178 -3.96 -3.39 -6.71
CA ALA A 178 -5.29 -3.61 -7.26
C ALA A 178 -5.44 -5.00 -7.90
N VAL A 179 -4.45 -5.45 -8.67
CA VAL A 179 -4.43 -6.80 -9.25
C VAL A 179 -4.36 -7.86 -8.16
N SER A 180 -3.54 -7.66 -7.12
CA SER A 180 -3.42 -8.60 -6.01
C SER A 180 -4.74 -8.74 -5.25
N ASP A 181 -5.40 -7.64 -4.90
CA ASP A 181 -6.68 -7.64 -4.19
C ASP A 181 -7.78 -8.38 -5.00
N VAL A 182 -7.84 -8.12 -6.31
CA VAL A 182 -8.80 -8.80 -7.21
C VAL A 182 -8.50 -10.31 -7.31
N VAL A 183 -7.23 -10.68 -7.52
CA VAL A 183 -6.83 -12.10 -7.63
C VAL A 183 -7.06 -12.84 -6.31
N GLU A 184 -6.82 -12.19 -5.17
CA GLU A 184 -7.09 -12.76 -3.85
C GLU A 184 -8.59 -12.99 -3.65
N LEU A 185 -9.44 -12.02 -3.98
CA LEU A 185 -10.90 -12.19 -3.87
C LEU A 185 -11.44 -13.25 -4.84
N VAL A 186 -10.88 -13.39 -6.04
CA VAL A 186 -11.20 -14.51 -6.96
C VAL A 186 -10.82 -15.84 -6.30
N ALA A 187 -9.66 -15.94 -5.66
CA ALA A 187 -9.24 -17.14 -4.96
C ALA A 187 -10.17 -17.47 -3.76
N GLN A 188 -10.54 -16.46 -2.97
CA GLN A 188 -11.47 -16.61 -1.85
C GLN A 188 -12.87 -17.06 -2.35
N LEU A 189 -13.36 -16.47 -3.45
CA LEU A 189 -14.62 -16.86 -4.07
C LEU A 189 -14.58 -18.32 -4.52
N CYS A 190 -13.50 -18.76 -5.17
CA CYS A 190 -13.33 -20.15 -5.57
C CYS A 190 -13.32 -21.10 -4.36
N GLN A 191 -12.61 -20.73 -3.29
CA GLN A 191 -12.60 -21.51 -2.04
C GLN A 191 -13.99 -21.64 -1.44
N SER A 192 -14.83 -20.60 -1.49
CA SER A 192 -16.21 -20.65 -0.98
C SER A 192 -17.09 -21.73 -1.64
N PHE A 193 -16.73 -22.17 -2.86
CA PHE A 193 -17.41 -23.25 -3.58
C PHE A 193 -16.75 -24.64 -3.43
N MET A 194 -15.60 -24.72 -2.77
CA MET A 194 -14.89 -25.99 -2.56
C MET A 194 -15.52 -26.83 -1.45
N ASP A 195 -15.53 -28.14 -1.65
CA ASP A 195 -15.86 -29.09 -0.59
C ASP A 195 -14.71 -29.20 0.45
N VAL A 196 -15.02 -29.81 1.60
CA VAL A 196 -14.07 -29.97 2.71
C VAL A 196 -12.81 -30.72 2.28
N ARG A 197 -12.96 -31.72 1.42
CA ARG A 197 -11.84 -32.54 0.94
C ARG A 197 -10.88 -31.73 0.07
N THR A 198 -11.40 -30.93 -0.85
CA THR A 198 -10.62 -30.12 -1.78
C THR A 198 -9.91 -28.99 -1.04
N ARG A 199 -10.56 -28.40 -0.04
CA ARG A 199 -9.92 -27.43 0.88
C ARG A 199 -8.74 -28.02 1.63
N ALA A 200 -8.89 -29.21 2.21
CA ALA A 200 -7.79 -29.88 2.89
C ALA A 200 -6.61 -30.19 1.95
N VAL A 201 -6.85 -30.38 0.64
CA VAL A 201 -5.78 -30.51 -0.35
C VAL A 201 -5.11 -29.16 -0.63
N LEU A 202 -5.89 -28.09 -0.77
CA LEU A 202 -5.38 -26.73 -0.97
C LEU A 202 -4.53 -26.27 0.22
N GLU A 203 -5.00 -26.47 1.45
CA GLU A 203 -4.27 -26.12 2.68
C GLU A 203 -2.92 -26.83 2.76
N ARG A 204 -2.86 -28.12 2.42
CA ARG A 204 -1.58 -28.85 2.34
C ARG A 204 -0.66 -28.31 1.25
N ALA A 205 -1.21 -27.89 0.11
CA ALA A 205 -0.43 -27.30 -0.97
C ALA A 205 0.14 -25.92 -0.58
N GLN A 206 -0.66 -25.09 0.09
CA GLN A 206 -0.25 -23.79 0.63
C GLN A 206 0.83 -23.94 1.71
N ALA A 207 0.61 -24.84 2.69
CA ALA A 207 1.58 -25.09 3.76
C ALA A 207 2.96 -25.54 3.22
N ARG A 208 2.99 -26.36 2.16
CA ARG A 208 4.25 -26.77 1.51
C ARG A 208 4.97 -25.61 0.82
N ARG A 209 4.24 -24.59 0.40
CA ARG A 209 4.75 -23.45 -0.36
C ARG A 209 5.22 -22.31 0.54
N GLU A 210 4.53 -22.09 1.65
CA GLU A 210 4.81 -21.01 2.61
C GLU A 210 5.81 -21.42 3.70
N GLY A 211 6.11 -22.72 3.85
CA GLY A 211 6.99 -23.22 4.90
C GLY A 211 6.31 -23.27 6.27
N ALA A 212 7.10 -23.28 7.35
CA ALA A 212 6.60 -23.49 8.73
C ALA A 212 5.88 -22.28 9.35
N ALA A 213 5.80 -21.14 8.66
CA ALA A 213 5.13 -19.94 9.14
C ALA A 213 3.94 -19.59 8.22
N PRO A 214 2.80 -20.29 8.32
CA PRO A 214 1.62 -19.92 7.56
C PRO A 214 1.11 -18.57 8.04
N LYS A 215 1.00 -17.58 7.14
CA LYS A 215 0.09 -16.46 7.38
C LYS A 215 -1.30 -17.07 7.41
N LYS A 216 -1.96 -17.10 8.57
CA LYS A 216 -3.33 -17.62 8.72
C LYS A 216 -4.31 -16.72 7.97
N SER A 217 -4.38 -16.84 6.64
CA SER A 217 -5.56 -16.38 5.90
C SER A 217 -6.68 -17.33 6.29
N VAL A 218 -7.65 -16.86 7.07
CA VAL A 218 -8.83 -17.67 7.42
C VAL A 218 -9.58 -17.96 6.13
N ALA A 219 -9.56 -19.21 5.68
CA ALA A 219 -10.30 -19.61 4.49
C ALA A 219 -11.78 -19.27 4.68
N PRO A 220 -12.44 -18.62 3.69
CA PRO A 220 -13.83 -18.21 3.83
C PRO A 220 -14.72 -19.43 4.07
N ALA A 221 -15.85 -19.30 4.77
CA ALA A 221 -16.75 -20.45 4.98
C ALA A 221 -17.20 -21.07 3.63
N PRO A 222 -17.30 -22.41 3.50
CA PRO A 222 -17.83 -23.06 2.30
C PRO A 222 -19.34 -22.95 2.29
N SER A 223 -19.85 -21.72 2.14
CA SER A 223 -21.28 -21.42 2.20
C SER A 223 -21.69 -20.48 1.07
N ARG A 224 -22.96 -20.58 0.69
CA ARG A 224 -23.54 -19.69 -0.33
C ARG A 224 -23.56 -18.23 0.11
N ALA A 225 -23.85 -17.99 1.39
CA ALA A 225 -23.80 -16.65 1.96
C ALA A 225 -22.40 -16.03 1.80
N ALA A 226 -21.33 -16.80 2.05
CA ALA A 226 -19.97 -16.36 1.82
C ALA A 226 -19.70 -16.07 0.33
N SER A 227 -20.14 -16.94 -0.59
CA SER A 227 -19.95 -16.73 -2.03
C SER A 227 -20.63 -15.46 -2.56
N LEU A 228 -21.85 -15.17 -2.09
CA LEU A 228 -22.59 -13.96 -2.46
C LEU A 228 -21.93 -12.70 -1.89
N SER A 229 -21.49 -12.76 -0.63
CA SER A 229 -20.76 -11.65 0.01
C SER A 229 -19.44 -11.36 -0.73
N LEU A 230 -18.68 -12.40 -1.09
CA LEU A 230 -17.44 -12.28 -1.85
C LEU A 230 -17.68 -11.74 -3.27
N THR A 231 -18.75 -12.18 -3.94
CA THR A 231 -19.15 -11.64 -5.24
C THR A 231 -19.45 -10.15 -5.15
N LYS A 232 -20.22 -9.73 -4.13
CA LYS A 232 -20.51 -8.31 -3.87
C LYS A 232 -19.24 -7.52 -3.60
N ARG A 233 -18.33 -8.05 -2.75
CA ARG A 233 -17.06 -7.40 -2.42
C ARG A 233 -16.17 -7.22 -3.64
N LEU A 234 -16.07 -8.23 -4.50
CA LEU A 234 -15.33 -8.16 -5.75
C LEU A 234 -15.94 -7.11 -6.71
N TRP A 235 -17.27 -7.05 -6.77
CA TRP A 235 -17.98 -6.06 -7.57
C TRP A 235 -17.71 -4.63 -7.08
N SER A 236 -17.87 -4.38 -5.78
CA SER A 236 -17.56 -3.10 -5.15
C SER A 236 -16.10 -2.70 -5.30
N LEU A 237 -15.16 -3.66 -5.23
CA LEU A 237 -13.74 -3.39 -5.47
C LEU A 237 -13.50 -2.95 -6.92
N CYS A 238 -13.96 -3.73 -7.90
CA CYS A 238 -13.77 -3.42 -9.32
C CYS A 238 -14.41 -2.08 -9.72
N ASP A 239 -15.61 -1.79 -9.21
CA ASP A 239 -16.30 -0.51 -9.43
C ASP A 239 -15.51 0.63 -8.78
N GLY A 240 -15.10 0.48 -7.52
CA GLY A 240 -14.29 1.46 -6.81
C GLY A 240 -12.99 1.79 -7.55
N LEU A 241 -12.29 0.76 -8.04
CA LEU A 241 -11.10 0.90 -8.88
C LEU A 241 -11.39 1.58 -10.22
N ALA A 242 -12.57 1.39 -10.79
CA ALA A 242 -13.02 2.14 -11.98
C ALA A 242 -13.48 3.58 -11.65
N GLY A 243 -13.51 3.97 -10.37
CA GLY A 243 -14.00 5.27 -9.91
C GLY A 243 -15.52 5.38 -9.89
N GLN A 244 -16.20 4.23 -9.82
CA GLN A 244 -17.64 4.10 -9.66
C GLN A 244 -17.92 3.63 -8.21
N GLY A 245 -18.90 4.22 -7.53
CA GLY A 245 -19.28 3.81 -6.16
C GLY A 245 -19.40 4.97 -5.17
N GLU A 246 -19.58 4.59 -3.90
CA GLU A 246 -19.83 5.52 -2.79
C GLU A 246 -18.54 6.08 -2.17
N THR A 247 -17.43 5.34 -2.28
CA THR A 247 -16.11 5.80 -1.80
C THR A 247 -15.57 6.92 -2.69
N SER A 248 -14.90 7.89 -2.06
CA SER A 248 -14.45 9.06 -2.80
C SER A 248 -13.48 8.65 -3.93
N PRO A 249 -13.71 9.09 -5.18
CA PRO A 249 -12.96 8.61 -6.34
C PRO A 249 -11.45 8.81 -6.23
N HIS A 250 -10.99 9.84 -5.52
CA HIS A 250 -9.57 10.12 -5.33
C HIS A 250 -8.87 9.10 -4.42
N ILE A 251 -9.62 8.33 -3.63
CA ILE A 251 -9.09 7.29 -2.74
C ILE A 251 -9.07 5.96 -3.50
N ALA A 252 -10.23 5.54 -4.02
CA ALA A 252 -10.41 4.19 -4.54
C ALA A 252 -10.03 4.00 -6.01
N ARG A 253 -10.19 5.00 -6.88
CA ARG A 253 -10.01 4.85 -8.34
C ARG A 253 -8.57 4.56 -8.70
N LEU A 254 -8.30 3.64 -9.60
CA LEU A 254 -6.97 3.42 -10.15
C LEU A 254 -6.40 4.71 -10.76
N PRO A 255 -5.14 5.08 -10.47
CA PRO A 255 -4.52 6.24 -11.11
C PRO A 255 -4.27 5.97 -12.60
N ARG A 256 -4.37 7.00 -13.44
CA ARG A 256 -4.08 6.92 -14.89
C ARG A 256 -2.62 7.12 -15.24
N SER A 257 -1.87 7.72 -14.33
CA SER A 257 -0.46 8.08 -14.50
C SER A 257 0.23 8.15 -13.14
N ASN A 258 1.56 8.18 -13.13
CA ASN A 258 2.31 8.38 -11.90
C ASN A 258 1.98 9.69 -11.19
N LYS A 259 1.72 10.76 -11.95
CA LYS A 259 1.29 12.05 -11.40
C LYS A 259 -0.01 11.91 -10.60
N GLU A 260 -0.99 11.17 -11.12
CA GLU A 260 -2.23 10.89 -10.38
C GLU A 260 -1.97 10.01 -9.15
N ALA A 261 -1.09 9.00 -9.27
CA ALA A 261 -0.73 8.13 -8.15
C ALA A 261 -0.08 8.91 -7.00
N VAL A 262 0.88 9.78 -7.33
CA VAL A 262 1.55 10.66 -6.36
C VAL A 262 0.59 11.66 -5.75
N ALA A 263 -0.36 12.20 -6.52
CA ALA A 263 -1.41 13.05 -5.96
C ALA A 263 -2.27 12.34 -4.91
N LYS A 264 -2.52 11.04 -5.07
CA LYS A 264 -3.20 10.25 -4.04
C LYS A 264 -2.36 10.12 -2.78
N VAL A 265 -1.09 9.73 -2.92
CA VAL A 265 -0.15 9.60 -1.81
C VAL A 265 -0.05 10.93 -1.08
N TRP A 266 0.09 12.02 -1.81
CA TRP A 266 0.11 13.37 -1.28
C TRP A 266 -1.12 13.67 -0.44
N LYS A 267 -2.32 13.31 -0.92
CA LYS A 267 -3.54 13.54 -0.16
C LYS A 267 -3.63 12.66 1.09
N GLN A 268 -3.15 11.42 1.03
CA GLN A 268 -3.10 10.52 2.18
C GLN A 268 -2.12 11.04 3.24
N SER A 269 -0.89 11.39 2.84
CA SER A 269 0.09 12.04 3.71
C SER A 269 -0.43 13.34 4.30
N GLN A 270 -1.14 14.16 3.51
CA GLN A 270 -1.77 15.37 4.02
C GLN A 270 -2.78 15.07 5.13
N LEU A 271 -3.61 14.03 4.99
CA LEU A 271 -4.58 13.66 6.02
C LEU A 271 -3.87 13.19 7.29
N MET A 272 -2.87 12.32 7.17
CA MET A 272 -2.06 11.88 8.32
C MET A 272 -1.41 13.06 9.05
N MET A 273 -0.86 14.00 8.28
CA MET A 273 -0.26 15.22 8.85
C MET A 273 -1.31 16.18 9.45
N GLU A 274 -2.55 16.20 8.94
CA GLU A 274 -3.64 16.99 9.53
C GLU A 274 -4.06 16.34 10.87
N ASP A 275 -4.19 15.01 10.92
CA ASP A 275 -4.53 14.24 12.12
C ASP A 275 -3.45 14.43 13.22
N GLY A 276 -2.16 14.33 12.90
CA GLY A 276 -1.09 14.55 13.89
C GLY A 276 -0.98 15.99 14.40
N ILE A 277 -1.41 16.99 13.61
CA ILE A 277 -1.53 18.37 14.09
C ILE A 277 -2.71 18.50 15.06
N GLU A 278 -3.83 17.84 14.76
CA GLU A 278 -5.01 17.82 15.63
C GLU A 278 -4.69 17.15 16.98
N GLU A 279 -4.02 15.99 16.95
CA GLU A 279 -3.53 15.30 18.16
C GLU A 279 -2.64 16.20 19.04
N MET A 280 -1.69 16.89 18.43
CA MET A 280 -0.82 17.83 19.16
C MET A 280 -1.61 19.02 19.71
N GLN A 281 -2.59 19.53 18.97
CA GLN A 281 -3.46 20.61 19.43
C GLN A 281 -4.31 20.20 20.63
N GLU A 282 -5.00 19.05 20.53
CA GLU A 282 -5.83 18.50 21.61
C GLU A 282 -5.01 18.32 22.89
N THR A 283 -3.79 17.78 22.76
CA THR A 283 -2.88 17.57 23.89
C THR A 283 -2.41 18.88 24.53
N ILE A 284 -2.10 19.90 23.72
CA ILE A 284 -1.71 21.24 24.22
C ILE A 284 -2.87 21.95 24.91
N THR A 285 -4.09 21.85 24.35
CA THR A 285 -5.28 22.51 24.88
C THR A 285 -5.81 21.83 26.13
N GLY A 286 -5.56 20.53 26.29
CA GLY A 286 -5.94 19.76 27.47
C GLY A 286 -7.42 19.94 27.80
N GLU A 287 -8.31 19.60 26.87
CA GLU A 287 -9.72 19.44 27.25
C GLU A 287 -9.77 18.29 28.26
N GLU A 288 -9.97 18.64 29.54
CA GLU A 288 -10.34 17.65 30.56
C GLU A 288 -11.60 16.95 30.03
N PRO A 289 -11.59 15.63 29.81
CA PRO A 289 -12.84 14.93 29.61
C PRO A 289 -13.71 15.26 30.83
N GLU A 290 -14.91 15.84 30.58
CA GLU A 290 -15.92 15.96 31.63
C GLU A 290 -15.98 14.60 32.32
N GLU A 291 -15.83 14.57 33.65
CA GLU A 291 -15.82 13.35 34.47
C GLU A 291 -17.09 12.53 34.17
N GLU A 292 -17.03 11.65 33.16
CA GLU A 292 -18.01 10.61 32.93
C GLU A 292 -17.58 9.40 33.75
N ASP A 293 -18.37 9.14 34.79
CA ASP A 293 -18.25 8.04 35.72
C ASP A 293 -18.00 6.69 35.02
N ASP A 294 -16.97 5.99 35.50
CA ASP A 294 -16.75 4.54 35.49
C ASP A 294 -16.74 3.78 34.14
N ASP A 295 -15.53 3.61 33.59
CA ASP A 295 -15.05 2.31 33.08
C ASP A 295 -13.50 2.25 33.20
N GLU A 296 -12.96 1.38 34.07
CA GLU A 296 -11.51 1.19 34.31
C GLU A 296 -10.71 0.90 33.01
N LEU A 297 -11.37 0.36 31.98
CA LEU A 297 -10.80 0.09 30.66
C LEU A 297 -10.79 1.34 29.74
N GLY A 298 -11.76 2.25 29.90
CA GLY A 298 -11.78 3.52 29.19
C GLY A 298 -10.68 4.46 29.71
N ALA A 299 -10.48 4.50 31.03
CA ALA A 299 -9.46 5.33 31.69
C ALA A 299 -8.01 4.99 31.31
N GLN A 300 -7.72 3.73 30.92
CA GLN A 300 -6.39 3.35 30.41
C GLN A 300 -6.13 3.85 28.99
N TRP A 301 -7.18 4.09 28.20
CA TRP A 301 -7.09 4.54 26.81
C TRP A 301 -7.26 6.06 26.68
N SER A 302 -7.80 6.71 27.70
CA SER A 302 -8.00 8.17 27.78
C SER A 302 -7.01 8.89 28.71
N LYS A 303 -5.84 8.31 28.97
CA LYS A 303 -4.71 9.08 29.55
C LYS A 303 -4.24 10.10 28.53
N SER A 304 -4.91 11.26 28.47
CA SER A 304 -4.37 12.45 27.85
C SER A 304 -2.98 12.71 28.46
N VAL A 305 -1.98 12.86 27.60
CA VAL A 305 -0.62 13.17 28.03
C VAL A 305 -0.67 14.53 28.73
N LYS A 306 -0.41 14.55 30.04
CA LYS A 306 -0.33 15.79 30.81
C LYS A 306 1.08 16.38 30.66
N LEU A 307 1.22 17.31 29.72
CA LEU A 307 2.47 18.04 29.51
C LEU A 307 2.73 19.03 30.66
N SER A 308 3.97 19.05 31.15
CA SER A 308 4.51 20.12 31.99
C SER A 308 4.51 21.47 31.26
N ASP A 309 4.76 22.56 31.98
CA ASP A 309 4.79 23.90 31.38
C ASP A 309 5.88 24.05 30.30
N ASP A 310 7.03 23.40 30.50
CA ASP A 310 8.15 23.47 29.57
C ASP A 310 7.92 22.53 28.36
N GLU A 311 7.40 21.32 28.56
CA GLU A 311 6.96 20.44 27.47
C GLU A 311 5.82 21.08 26.65
N ARG A 312 4.90 21.80 27.30
CA ARG A 312 3.83 22.53 26.61
C ARG A 312 4.38 23.66 25.74
N ARG A 313 5.41 24.38 26.18
CA ARG A 313 6.09 25.42 25.36
C ARG A 313 6.82 24.80 24.17
N MET A 314 7.47 23.67 24.38
CA MET A 314 8.09 22.90 23.29
C MET A 314 7.05 22.42 22.29
N ALA A 315 5.98 21.78 22.75
CA ALA A 315 4.89 21.32 21.91
C ALA A 315 4.24 22.46 21.11
N GLN A 316 4.09 23.66 21.68
CA GLN A 316 3.64 24.85 20.94
C GLN A 316 4.62 25.29 19.84
N SER A 317 5.92 25.19 20.10
CA SER A 317 6.96 25.51 19.11
C SER A 317 6.96 24.48 17.98
N VAL A 318 6.86 23.20 18.32
CA VAL A 318 6.73 22.08 17.36
C VAL A 318 5.45 22.22 16.54
N LEU A 319 4.30 22.46 17.17
CA LEU A 319 3.03 22.71 16.49
C LEU A 319 3.16 23.83 15.44
N THR A 320 3.85 24.91 15.79
CA THR A 320 4.11 26.01 14.85
C THR A 320 4.94 25.53 13.65
N LEU A 321 5.99 24.73 13.88
CA LEU A 321 6.81 24.13 12.82
C LEU A 321 5.97 23.20 11.92
N LEU A 322 5.13 22.35 12.50
CA LEU A 322 4.23 21.46 11.77
C LEU A 322 3.27 22.24 10.87
N GLN A 323 2.62 23.29 11.40
CA GLN A 323 1.72 24.17 10.64
C GLN A 323 2.43 24.89 9.49
N ARG A 324 3.71 25.25 9.65
CA ARG A 324 4.53 25.83 8.57
C ARG A 324 4.86 24.81 7.49
N GLY A 325 5.27 23.59 7.85
CA GLY A 325 5.50 22.53 6.87
C GLY A 325 4.22 22.10 6.13
N MET A 326 3.07 22.07 6.82
CA MET A 326 1.76 21.87 6.21
C MET A 326 1.40 22.97 5.19
N SER A 327 1.76 24.22 5.47
CA SER A 327 1.58 25.32 4.52
C SER A 327 2.53 25.19 3.32
N LEU A 328 3.79 24.84 3.59
CA LEU A 328 4.82 24.62 2.57
C LEU A 328 4.38 23.55 1.56
N GLN A 329 3.98 22.36 2.03
CA GLN A 329 3.55 21.29 1.13
C GLN A 329 2.33 21.73 0.29
N LYS A 330 1.38 22.48 0.87
CA LYS A 330 0.22 23.02 0.12
C LYS A 330 0.66 23.95 -1.01
N ASP A 331 1.72 24.71 -0.81
CA ASP A 331 2.27 25.59 -1.84
C ASP A 331 3.11 24.84 -2.88
N VAL A 332 3.89 23.83 -2.47
CA VAL A 332 4.59 22.90 -3.38
C VAL A 332 3.58 22.24 -4.32
N LEU A 333 2.52 21.66 -3.77
CA LEU A 333 1.48 21.00 -4.56
C LEU A 333 0.88 21.95 -5.60
N LYS A 334 0.52 23.18 -5.21
CA LYS A 334 0.01 24.19 -6.15
C LYS A 334 1.01 24.51 -7.25
N ALA A 335 2.29 24.63 -6.94
CA ALA A 335 3.34 24.91 -7.92
C ALA A 335 3.50 23.74 -8.92
N LEU A 336 3.51 22.51 -8.43
CA LEU A 336 3.60 21.29 -9.25
C LEU A 336 2.41 21.11 -10.22
N TYR A 337 1.22 21.62 -9.87
CA TYR A 337 0.06 21.60 -10.75
C TYR A 337 0.01 22.74 -11.77
N LYS A 338 0.68 23.87 -11.50
CA LYS A 338 0.79 24.99 -12.45
C LYS A 338 1.83 24.72 -13.54
N GLY A 339 2.86 23.94 -13.23
CA GLY A 339 3.90 23.54 -14.18
C GLY A 339 3.42 22.45 -15.15
N SER A 340 3.58 22.68 -16.45
CA SER A 340 3.49 21.63 -17.49
C SER A 340 4.85 20.94 -17.62
N GLU A 341 5.34 20.31 -16.55
CA GLU A 341 6.71 19.79 -16.53
C GLU A 341 6.75 18.32 -16.96
N SER A 342 7.09 18.08 -18.22
CA SER A 342 7.28 16.74 -18.80
C SER A 342 8.57 16.04 -18.33
N THR A 343 9.35 16.67 -17.45
CA THR A 343 10.67 16.23 -17.00
C THR A 343 10.78 16.01 -15.50
N LEU A 344 9.75 16.35 -14.73
CA LEU A 344 9.77 16.17 -13.29
C LEU A 344 9.64 14.68 -12.96
N ASP A 345 10.54 14.17 -12.13
CA ASP A 345 10.43 12.81 -11.61
C ASP A 345 9.42 12.78 -10.45
N TYR A 346 8.19 12.39 -10.77
CA TYR A 346 7.14 12.25 -9.77
C TYR A 346 7.45 11.17 -8.72
N ASP A 347 8.35 10.21 -8.99
CA ASP A 347 8.73 9.24 -7.96
C ASP A 347 9.49 9.91 -6.81
N GLU A 348 10.42 10.82 -7.11
CA GLU A 348 11.17 11.54 -6.08
C GLU A 348 10.25 12.44 -5.25
N VAL A 349 9.29 13.10 -5.90
CA VAL A 349 8.26 13.91 -5.25
C VAL A 349 7.40 13.06 -4.31
N GLY A 350 6.97 11.89 -4.77
CA GLY A 350 6.16 10.97 -3.98
C GLY A 350 6.91 10.40 -2.78
N VAL A 351 8.21 10.13 -2.92
CA VAL A 351 9.05 9.69 -1.80
C VAL A 351 9.17 10.81 -0.76
N ALA A 352 9.50 12.03 -1.17
CA ALA A 352 9.68 13.14 -0.26
C ALA A 352 8.40 13.50 0.54
N ILE A 353 7.20 13.39 -0.06
CA ILE A 353 5.96 13.65 0.69
C ILE A 353 5.62 12.52 1.67
N SER A 354 5.97 11.27 1.36
CA SER A 354 5.84 10.16 2.30
C SER A 354 6.81 10.31 3.47
N GLU A 355 8.08 10.63 3.18
CA GLU A 355 9.11 10.93 4.19
C GLU A 355 8.70 12.12 5.07
N LEU A 356 8.06 13.15 4.50
CA LEU A 356 7.61 14.31 5.28
C LEU A 356 6.53 13.90 6.30
N SER A 357 5.61 13.05 5.87
CA SER A 357 4.53 12.53 6.72
C SER A 357 5.09 11.68 7.86
N GLU A 358 6.06 10.83 7.57
CA GLU A 358 6.73 9.96 8.56
C GLU A 358 7.58 10.78 9.54
N ALA A 359 8.36 11.76 9.04
CA ALA A 359 9.13 12.66 9.88
C ALA A 359 8.24 13.53 10.78
N GLN A 360 7.06 13.94 10.29
CA GLN A 360 6.06 14.60 11.14
C GLN A 360 5.56 13.66 12.24
N ASP A 361 5.17 12.44 11.90
CA ASP A 361 4.67 11.44 12.86
C ASP A 361 5.72 11.17 13.95
N ASN A 362 6.98 10.96 13.57
CA ASN A 362 8.10 10.81 14.48
C ASN A 362 8.30 12.05 15.38
N LEU A 363 8.17 13.26 14.83
CA LEU A 363 8.29 14.50 15.60
C LEU A 363 7.12 14.68 16.59
N VAL A 364 5.89 14.35 16.18
CA VAL A 364 4.73 14.33 17.09
C VAL A 364 4.97 13.30 18.20
N ALA A 365 5.39 12.09 17.84
CA ALA A 365 5.64 11.03 18.80
C ALA A 365 6.75 11.38 19.79
N ALA A 366 7.89 11.90 19.31
CA ALA A 366 8.98 12.36 20.18
C ALA A 366 8.54 13.47 21.13
N THR A 367 7.65 14.36 20.68
CA THR A 367 7.16 15.49 21.48
C THR A 367 6.12 15.07 22.53
N LEU A 368 5.25 14.11 22.21
CA LEU A 368 4.14 13.72 23.09
C LEU A 368 4.43 12.50 23.96
N TYR A 369 5.27 11.58 23.50
CA TYR A 369 5.46 10.28 24.15
C TYR A 369 6.90 10.02 24.61
N GLY A 370 7.86 10.85 24.19
CA GLY A 370 9.29 10.68 24.51
C GLY A 370 9.89 9.38 23.96
N GLU A 371 11.19 9.14 24.17
CA GLU A 371 11.86 7.89 23.75
C GLU A 371 11.53 6.68 24.67
N GLY A 372 10.87 6.90 25.81
CA GLY A 372 10.67 5.90 26.88
C GLY A 372 9.56 4.86 26.67
N ALA A 373 8.72 4.97 25.64
CA ALA A 373 7.62 4.01 25.44
C ALA A 373 8.07 2.59 25.04
N ALA A 374 9.37 2.37 24.79
CA ALA A 374 9.93 1.07 24.43
C ALA A 374 10.57 0.28 25.60
N GLU A 375 10.79 0.88 26.77
CA GLU A 375 11.56 0.23 27.85
C GLU A 375 10.75 -0.15 29.11
N ASP A 376 9.51 0.31 29.27
CA ASP A 376 8.70 0.05 30.47
C ASP A 376 8.04 -1.34 30.56
N GLU A 377 8.35 -2.30 29.67
CA GLU A 377 7.81 -3.67 29.73
C GLU A 377 8.68 -4.69 30.49
N LEU A 378 9.77 -4.29 31.17
CA LEU A 378 10.66 -5.23 31.85
C LEU A 378 11.11 -4.78 33.25
N GLY A 379 10.38 -5.22 34.28
CA GLY A 379 11.00 -5.53 35.58
C GLY A 379 10.30 -4.97 36.82
N ASP A 380 9.10 -5.45 37.12
CA ASP A 380 8.50 -5.25 38.44
C ASP A 380 9.06 -6.30 39.43
N ASP A 381 10.17 -5.99 40.10
CA ASP A 381 10.52 -6.55 41.41
C ASP A 381 11.70 -5.81 42.09
N ALA A 382 11.35 -5.05 43.15
CA ALA A 382 12.14 -4.69 44.35
C ALA A 382 12.83 -3.30 44.38
N PRO A 383 13.14 -2.76 45.59
CA PRO A 383 12.23 -1.95 46.41
C PRO A 383 12.78 -0.55 46.73
N GLU A 384 11.86 0.32 47.20
CA GLU A 384 12.04 1.65 47.82
C GLU A 384 13.47 2.02 48.29
N GLU A 385 14.13 2.92 47.55
CA GLU A 385 15.07 3.89 48.12
C GLU A 385 14.61 5.31 47.73
N GLU A 386 14.27 6.11 48.75
CA GLU A 386 13.99 7.54 48.65
C GLU A 386 15.29 8.34 48.42
N ASP A 387 15.16 9.49 47.74
CA ASP A 387 16.11 10.62 47.62
C ASP A 387 17.19 10.61 46.52
N ASP A 388 16.82 10.42 45.24
CA ASP A 388 17.59 11.01 44.11
C ASP A 388 16.75 11.41 42.88
N ALA A 389 15.48 11.77 43.08
CA ALA A 389 14.51 12.10 42.02
C ALA A 389 14.82 13.38 41.19
N THR A 390 16.01 13.97 41.30
CA THR A 390 16.37 15.17 40.52
C THR A 390 17.38 14.92 39.41
N GLU A 391 18.21 13.87 39.51
CA GLU A 391 19.16 13.53 38.43
C GLU A 391 18.49 12.65 37.37
N GLU A 392 17.64 11.68 37.76
CA GLU A 392 16.88 10.84 36.81
C GLU A 392 15.83 11.63 36.01
N ASP A 393 15.10 12.56 36.66
CA ASP A 393 14.13 13.44 35.98
C ASP A 393 14.81 14.44 35.03
N GLN A 394 16.07 14.83 35.31
CA GLN A 394 16.85 15.69 34.40
C GLN A 394 17.42 14.91 33.22
N GLU A 395 17.93 13.70 33.42
CA GLU A 395 18.41 12.85 32.32
C GLU A 395 17.27 12.43 31.38
N ALA A 396 16.08 12.12 31.92
CA ALA A 396 14.89 11.80 31.12
C ALA A 396 14.39 13.01 30.30
N LEU A 397 14.45 14.22 30.88
CA LEU A 397 14.10 15.46 30.19
C LEU A 397 15.13 15.81 29.11
N GLU A 398 16.43 15.66 29.39
CA GLU A 398 17.51 15.90 28.42
C GLU A 398 17.42 14.92 27.23
N GLY A 399 17.15 13.63 27.47
CA GLY A 399 16.93 12.65 26.40
C GLY A 399 15.70 12.96 25.53
N THR A 400 14.61 13.43 26.14
CA THR A 400 13.40 13.87 25.41
C THR A 400 13.67 15.10 24.55
N VAL A 401 14.45 16.06 25.05
CA VAL A 401 14.83 17.27 24.30
C VAL A 401 15.71 16.91 23.10
N ASP A 402 16.68 16.02 23.28
CA ASP A 402 17.57 15.57 22.22
C ASP A 402 16.80 14.82 21.11
N GLY A 403 15.89 13.91 21.48
CA GLY A 403 15.02 13.21 20.53
C GLY A 403 14.11 14.14 19.72
N VAL A 404 13.52 15.16 20.37
CA VAL A 404 12.71 16.18 19.68
C VAL A 404 13.56 17.03 18.73
N HIS A 405 14.79 17.37 19.12
CA HIS A 405 15.71 18.15 18.26
C HIS A 405 16.15 17.33 17.04
N GLU A 406 16.45 16.04 17.20
CA GLU A 406 16.79 15.15 16.09
C GLU A 406 15.61 15.03 15.10
N ALA A 407 14.42 14.72 15.60
CA ALA A 407 13.21 14.61 14.78
C ALA A 407 12.86 15.94 14.08
N ALA A 408 13.06 17.09 14.74
CA ALA A 408 12.83 18.40 14.13
C ALA A 408 13.83 18.72 12.99
N ASN A 409 15.09 18.30 13.16
CA ASN A 409 16.12 18.45 12.11
C ASN A 409 15.80 17.57 10.90
N GLU A 410 15.38 16.32 11.12
CA GLU A 410 14.93 15.41 10.06
C GLU A 410 13.74 16.01 9.31
N TYR A 411 12.70 16.44 10.03
CA TYR A 411 11.51 17.07 9.45
C TYR A 411 11.86 18.31 8.60
N LEU A 412 12.76 19.18 9.08
CA LEU A 412 13.20 20.34 8.30
C LEU A 412 14.02 19.93 7.06
N SER A 413 14.84 18.89 7.17
CA SER A 413 15.61 18.35 6.03
C SER A 413 14.68 17.93 4.90
N VAL A 414 13.62 17.18 5.23
CA VAL A 414 12.64 16.74 4.23
C VAL A 414 11.83 17.93 3.68
N CYS A 415 11.48 18.91 4.51
CA CYS A 415 10.86 20.16 4.03
C CYS A 415 11.72 20.88 2.98
N ARG A 416 13.05 20.93 3.18
CA ARG A 416 13.98 21.54 2.20
C ARG A 416 14.01 20.79 0.88
N GLN A 417 14.05 19.47 0.94
CA GLN A 417 13.99 18.62 -0.26
C GLN A 417 12.69 18.86 -1.03
N LEU A 418 11.55 18.88 -0.32
CA LEU A 418 10.24 19.06 -0.94
C LEU A 418 10.10 20.44 -1.61
N ALA A 419 10.63 21.49 -0.98
CA ALA A 419 10.63 22.85 -1.53
C ALA A 419 11.52 23.01 -2.79
N GLY A 420 12.44 22.06 -3.03
CA GLY A 420 13.35 22.06 -4.17
C GLY A 420 12.76 21.50 -5.47
N PHE A 421 11.62 20.79 -5.42
CA PHE A 421 11.02 20.21 -6.63
C PHE A 421 10.43 21.23 -7.60
N PRO A 422 9.66 22.24 -7.15
CA PRO A 422 9.19 23.28 -8.06
C PRO A 422 10.34 24.14 -8.57
N ARG A 423 10.33 24.50 -9.86
CA ARG A 423 11.31 25.46 -10.43
C ARG A 423 11.27 26.82 -9.75
N GLU A 424 10.08 27.26 -9.36
CA GLU A 424 9.91 28.46 -8.55
C GLU A 424 10.25 28.10 -7.11
N SER A 425 11.40 28.60 -6.63
CA SER A 425 11.84 28.36 -5.25
C SER A 425 10.75 28.80 -4.28
N ILE A 426 10.23 27.85 -3.49
CA ILE A 426 9.26 28.17 -2.46
C ILE A 426 10.01 28.68 -1.23
N PRO A 427 9.66 29.86 -0.71
CA PRO A 427 10.38 30.44 0.42
C PRO A 427 10.24 29.56 1.67
N LEU A 428 11.38 29.17 2.24
CA LEU A 428 11.49 28.34 3.45
C LEU A 428 11.68 29.16 4.74
N ALA A 429 11.85 30.48 4.63
CA ALA A 429 12.27 31.34 5.75
C ALA A 429 11.38 31.18 6.99
N SER A 430 10.06 31.10 6.82
CA SER A 430 9.12 30.94 7.93
C SER A 430 9.20 29.55 8.59
N THR A 431 9.50 28.50 7.83
CA THR A 431 9.71 27.14 8.35
C THR A 431 11.05 27.05 9.10
N GLU A 432 12.10 27.66 8.56
CA GLU A 432 13.42 27.71 9.23
C GLU A 432 13.41 28.54 10.51
N GLU A 433 12.65 29.65 10.53
CA GLU A 433 12.42 30.44 11.75
C GLU A 433 11.67 29.63 12.81
N ALA A 434 10.63 28.89 12.44
CA ALA A 434 9.89 28.02 13.37
C ALA A 434 10.78 26.89 13.92
N HIS A 435 11.62 26.28 13.08
CA HIS A 435 12.58 25.27 13.53
C HIS A 435 13.62 25.83 14.52
N ARG A 436 14.15 27.04 14.26
CA ARG A 436 15.05 27.69 15.23
C ARG A 436 14.38 27.91 16.59
N ALA A 437 13.08 28.23 16.60
CA ALA A 437 12.33 28.38 17.84
C ALA A 437 12.24 27.06 18.62
N VAL A 438 12.07 25.92 17.95
CA VAL A 438 12.11 24.58 18.58
C VAL A 438 13.46 24.34 19.25
N LEU A 439 14.58 24.57 18.55
CA LEU A 439 15.92 24.35 19.10
C LEU A 439 16.26 25.25 20.29
N THR A 440 15.59 26.40 20.42
CA THR A 440 15.81 27.35 21.52
C THR A 440 14.77 27.23 22.65
N SER A 441 13.80 26.32 22.54
CA SER A 441 12.66 26.27 23.48
C SER A 441 13.02 25.84 24.92
N PHE A 442 14.25 25.35 25.14
CA PHE A 442 14.82 24.94 26.44
C PHE A 442 16.01 25.81 26.93
N LEU A 443 16.34 26.89 26.22
CA LEU A 443 17.35 27.89 26.61
C LEU A 443 16.69 29.11 27.26
#